data_AF-A0A1N7K652-F1
#
_entry.id   AF-A0A1N7K652-F1
#
_cell.length_a   1.000
_cell.length_b   1.000
_cell.length_c   1.000
_cell.angle_alpha   90.00
_cell.angle_beta   90.00
_cell.angle_gamma   90.00
#
_symmetry.space_group_name_H-M   'P 1'
#
loop_
_entity.id
_entity.type
_entity.pdbx_description
1 polymer ?
#
loop_
_entity_poly.entity_id
_entity_poly.type
_entity_poly.pdbx_seq_one_letter_code
_entity_poly.pdbx_strand_id
1 'polypeptide(L)' 'MFDAPSRWNPERNLWLEVLYRTVEDATKGPRHTPTAHDKVRIKESARDYLTRPSRDLAMVCALAGVDMGAVIEAMR' A
#
# COMPACT_ATOMS: atom_id res chain seq x y z
N MET A 1 -23.35 10.17 -21.30
CA MET A 1 -23.42 9.02 -20.38
C MET A 1 -22.69 9.46 -19.13
N PHE A 2 -23.44 9.87 -18.10
CA PHE A 2 -22.84 10.31 -16.85
C PHE A 2 -22.43 9.06 -16.09
N ASP A 3 -21.12 8.86 -15.91
CA ASP A 3 -20.59 7.88 -14.98
C ASP A 3 -21.27 8.09 -13.63
N ALA A 4 -21.95 7.05 -13.14
CA ALA A 4 -22.51 7.09 -11.80
C ALA A 4 -21.37 7.36 -10.81
N PRO A 5 -21.54 8.24 -9.81
CA PRO A 5 -20.54 8.41 -8.78
C PRO A 5 -20.34 7.03 -8.16
N SER A 6 -19.12 6.50 -8.28
CA SER A 6 -18.72 5.21 -7.72
C SER A 6 -19.28 5.13 -6.30
N ARG A 7 -20.28 4.25 -6.13
CA ARG A 7 -20.96 3.98 -4.88
C ARG A 7 -19.89 3.88 -3.80
N TRP A 8 -19.95 4.74 -2.79
CA TRP A 8 -19.01 4.71 -1.66
C TRP A 8 -18.89 3.26 -1.17
N ASN A 9 -17.70 2.67 -1.29
CA ASN A 9 -17.41 1.31 -0.84
C ASN A 9 -16.45 1.41 0.35
N PRO A 10 -16.96 1.35 1.60
CA PRO A 10 -16.15 1.48 2.80
C PRO A 10 -15.01 0.47 2.88
N GLU A 11 -15.25 -0.77 2.41
CA GLU A 11 -14.26 -1.83 2.44
C GLU A 11 -13.11 -1.54 1.46
N ARG A 12 -13.44 -1.18 0.22
CA ARG A 12 -12.41 -0.77 -0.76
C ARG A 12 -11.59 0.41 -0.26
N ASN A 13 -12.25 1.40 0.34
CA ASN A 13 -11.57 2.57 0.90
C ASN A 13 -10.62 2.18 2.05
N LEU A 14 -11.02 1.25 2.92
CA LEU A 14 -10.14 0.71 3.95
C LEU A 14 -8.88 0.09 3.35
N TRP A 15 -9.03 -0.74 2.32
CA TRP A 15 -7.87 -1.38 1.67
C TRP A 15 -6.99 -0.38 0.90
N LEU A 16 -7.57 0.67 0.34
CA LEU A 16 -6.80 1.79 -0.21
C LEU A 16 -5.99 2.51 0.87
N GLU A 17 -6.57 2.79 2.03
CA GLU A 17 -5.85 3.41 3.16
C GLU A 17 -4.73 2.51 3.69
N VAL A 18 -4.94 1.19 3.76
CA VAL A 18 -3.88 0.22 4.08
C VAL A 18 -2.73 0.35 3.09
N LEU A 19 -3.02 0.34 1.78
CA LEU A 19 -2.01 0.47 0.74
C LEU A 19 -1.26 1.81 0.82
N TYR A 20 -1.99 2.92 0.99
CA TYR A 20 -1.41 4.26 1.17
C TYR A 20 -0.49 4.33 2.38
N ARG A 21 -0.89 3.75 3.51
CA ARG A 21 -0.07 3.73 4.72
C ARG A 21 1.20 2.92 4.50
N THR A 22 1.12 1.77 3.83
CA THR A 22 2.31 0.97 3.50
C THR A 22 3.24 1.71 2.55
N VAL A 23 2.72 2.43 1.55
CA VAL A 23 3.52 3.30 0.67
C VAL A 23 4.17 4.44 1.46
N GLU A 24 3.46 5.06 2.40
CA GLU A 24 4.03 6.09 3.26
C GLU A 24 5.18 5.53 4.12
N ASP A 25 5.00 4.34 4.71
CA ASP A 25 6.04 3.68 5.49
C ASP A 25 7.25 3.30 4.63
N ALA A 26 7.03 2.84 3.40
CA ALA A 26 8.10 2.50 2.45
C ALA A 26 8.89 3.72 1.93
N THR A 27 8.25 4.90 1.86
CA THR A 27 8.85 6.14 1.34
C THR A 27 9.49 6.97 2.46
N LYS A 28 8.77 7.21 3.55
CA LYS A 28 9.16 8.12 4.64
C LYS A 28 9.59 7.39 5.92
N GLY A 29 9.28 6.10 6.04
CA GLY A 29 9.35 5.36 7.29
C GLY A 29 8.18 5.69 8.23
N PRO A 30 7.92 4.84 9.22
CA PRO A 30 6.85 5.07 10.20
C PRO A 30 7.05 6.36 10.98
N ARG A 31 5.94 7.06 11.27
CA ARG A 31 5.94 8.35 11.98
C ARG A 31 6.24 8.20 13.48
N HIS A 32 5.82 7.10 14.09
CA HIS A 32 5.84 6.90 15.54
C HIS A 32 6.66 5.67 15.95
N THR A 33 7.92 5.62 15.53
CA THR A 33 8.87 4.60 15.99
C THR A 33 9.80 5.15 17.07
N PRO A 34 10.05 4.38 18.14
CA PRO A 34 10.89 4.82 19.26
C PRO A 34 12.38 4.91 18.90
N THR A 35 12.84 4.18 17.88
CA THR A 35 14.25 4.17 17.47
C THR A 35 14.41 4.42 15.97
N ALA A 36 15.53 5.04 15.59
CA ALA A 36 15.91 5.23 14.18
C ALA A 36 16.15 3.89 13.47
N HIS A 37 16.65 2.88 14.19
CA HIS A 37 16.87 1.55 13.65
C HIS A 37 15.55 0.85 13.28
N ASP A 38 14.53 0.94 14.12
CA ASP A 38 13.19 0.41 13.80
C ASP A 38 12.57 1.12 12.61
N LYS A 39 12.79 2.43 12.49
CA LYS A 39 12.31 3.21 11.34
C LYS A 39 12.91 2.72 10.03
N VAL A 40 14.22 2.46 9.99
CA VAL A 40 14.91 1.92 8.80
C VAL A 40 14.39 0.52 8.47
N ARG A 41 14.34 -0.37 9.46
CA ARG A 41 13.86 -1.74 9.28
C ARG A 41 12.44 -1.81 8.73
N ILE A 42 11.51 -1.05 9.31
CA ILE A 42 10.11 -1.03 8.86
C ILE A 42 9.99 -0.44 7.46
N LYS A 43 10.77 0.60 7.14
CA LYS A 43 10.82 1.18 5.80
C LYS A 43 11.28 0.16 4.76
N GLU A 44 12.35 -0.56 5.05
CA GLU A 44 12.89 -1.61 4.18
C GLU A 44 11.88 -2.75 4.00
N SER A 45 11.30 -3.25 5.09
CA SER A 45 10.26 -4.29 5.02
C SER A 45 9.04 -3.85 4.20
N ALA A 46 8.62 -2.59 4.31
CA ALA A 46 7.51 -2.05 3.52
C ALA A 46 7.86 -1.91 2.03
N ARG A 47 9.10 -1.49 1.69
CA ARG A 47 9.57 -1.49 0.29
C ARG A 47 9.63 -2.89 -0.28
N ASP A 48 10.18 -3.85 0.47
CA ASP A 48 10.27 -5.24 0.04
C ASP A 48 8.88 -5.83 -0.22
N TYR A 49 7.92 -5.54 0.65
CA TYR A 49 6.54 -5.97 0.47
C TYR A 49 5.90 -5.40 -0.80
N LEU A 50 6.13 -4.12 -1.11
CA LEU A 50 5.53 -3.46 -2.27
C LEU A 50 6.24 -3.71 -3.61
N THR A 51 7.48 -4.20 -3.59
CA THR A 51 8.28 -4.45 -4.81
C THR A 51 8.34 -5.92 -5.20
N ARG A 52 7.97 -6.83 -4.29
CA ARG A 52 7.98 -8.28 -4.53
C ARG A 52 6.54 -8.80 -4.69
N PRO A 53 6.21 -9.47 -5.80
CA PRO A 53 4.91 -10.08 -5.97
C PRO A 53 4.69 -11.14 -4.88
N SER A 54 3.56 -11.05 -4.19
CA SER A 54 3.16 -11.99 -3.14
C SER A 54 1.65 -12.19 -3.14
N ARG A 55 1.18 -13.30 -2.54
CA ARG A 55 -0.25 -13.60 -2.42
C ARG A 55 -1.00 -12.51 -1.65
N ASP A 56 -0.38 -11.99 -0.58
CA ASP A 56 -0.98 -10.98 0.28
C ASP A 56 -1.07 -9.63 -0.45
N LEU A 57 -0.01 -9.24 -1.17
CA LEU A 57 -0.04 -8.03 -2.00
C LEU A 57 -1.12 -8.13 -3.09
N ALA A 58 -1.22 -9.28 -3.77
CA ALA A 58 -2.26 -9.50 -4.77
C ALA A 58 -3.66 -9.36 -4.18
N MET A 59 -3.90 -9.90 -2.98
CA MET A 59 -5.17 -9.78 -2.27
C MET A 59 -5.48 -8.33 -1.89
N VAL A 60 -4.52 -7.60 -1.29
CA VAL A 60 -4.70 -6.19 -0.90
C VAL A 60 -4.98 -5.33 -2.13
N CYS A 61 -4.22 -5.48 -3.20
CA CYS A 61 -4.43 -4.76 -4.45
C CYS A 61 -5.81 -5.06 -5.06
N ALA A 62 -6.24 -6.33 -5.09
CA ALA A 62 -7.55 -6.72 -5.58
C ALA A 62 -8.70 -6.09 -4.76
N LEU A 63 -8.59 -6.10 -3.43
CA LEU A 63 -9.60 -5.52 -2.53
C LEU A 63 -9.61 -3.98 -2.58
N ALA A 64 -8.46 -3.35 -2.82
CA ALA A 64 -8.33 -1.92 -3.06
C ALA A 64 -8.80 -1.51 -4.48
N GLY A 65 -8.98 -2.46 -5.39
CA GLY A 65 -9.26 -2.21 -6.81
C GLY A 65 -8.13 -1.45 -7.49
N VAL A 66 -6.89 -1.89 -7.26
CA VAL A 66 -5.65 -1.37 -7.82
C VAL A 66 -4.88 -2.52 -8.48
N ASP A 67 -4.20 -2.25 -9.60
CA ASP A 67 -3.36 -3.25 -10.25
C ASP A 67 -2.03 -3.46 -9.49
N MET A 68 -1.71 -4.72 -9.16
CA MET A 68 -0.48 -5.06 -8.44
C MET A 68 0.78 -4.75 -9.26
N GLY A 69 0.74 -4.99 -10.57
CA GLY A 69 1.87 -4.70 -11.46
C GLY A 69 2.20 -3.21 -11.45
N ALA A 70 1.18 -2.35 -11.57
CA ALA A 70 1.33 -0.91 -11.49
C ALA A 70 1.90 -0.44 -10.15
N VAL A 71 1.50 -1.06 -9.02
CA VAL A 71 2.07 -0.75 -7.69
C VAL A 71 3.55 -1.12 -7.64
N ILE A 72 3.92 -2.32 -8.10
CA ILE A 72 5.32 -2.79 -8.11
C ILE A 72 6.18 -1.88 -8.98
N GLU A 73 5.74 -1.56 -10.20
CA GLU A 73 6.47 -0.69 -11.11
C GLU A 73 6.63 0.73 -10.55
N ALA A 74 5.63 1.26 -9.85
CA ALA A 74 5.73 2.57 -9.20
C ALA A 74 6.67 2.61 -7.99
N MET A 75 7.01 1.46 -7.41
CA MET A 75 7.81 1.34 -6.18
C MET A 75 9.28 0.99 -6.43
N ARG A 76 9.62 0.58 -7.65
CA ARG A 76 11.00 0.37 -8.11
C ARG A 76 11.71 1.71 -8.33
#